data_AF-A0A374PAY0-F1
#
_entry.id   AF-A0A374PAY0-F1
#
_cell.length_a   1.000
_cell.length_b   1.000
_cell.length_c   1.000
_cell.angle_alpha   90.00
_cell.angle_beta   90.00
_cell.angle_gamma   90.00
#
_symmetry.space_group_name_H-M   'P 1'
#
loop_
_entity.id
_entity.type
_entity.pdbx_description
1 polymer ?
#
loop_
_entity_poly.entity_id
_entity_poly.type
_entity_poly.pdbx_seq_one_letter_code
_entity_poly.pdbx_strand_id
1 'polypeptide(L)'
;MGAYQFKIVIKGSKPPIWRRVLVPQGITFEQLHQIIQAVFCWSDYHLYEFEFRTMGIRVRDDRVEEDFDMPGTISSGTVIDELVADTKKFTYTYDLGDNWEHTVEVEKVLEEDTEQYARVTKYKGDVIPEDCGGICGYYQLLDTLADPQRLAAYNEENGFDYKEWAESQGMREYDADLVNEALKQLAFPDGSMPEQEGVKLADIFRFYDKESITELAKRHGLSGYSKLKKEELIRKTAEYMLCPEVMSEYFVCARDAEIRLFEQVLQGEGHIPYVEQENMDYLYAGGYVTMEMSPELYTVADDVKQAYEAINTEGFQAVRGRISRIGDYLCAANALYAVTPVSLVLEIFNKYEAKKLTEEELTDAYRILYAARPEVELIEGRFVDCVLAEQKSYDELYSRQRNVPYYIPNQQEIEWMADNGGFLMSRELQQFGEFLIKGLGVGDERIPYILRDVQSAISVGSDLQTVVDELETYGVIFRGQEELEKFTSQIMDVWNSTRMVLNRGYTPHEMVTRGFSQAAESRRNVQKIYPNDPCPCGSGKKYKKCCGKKR
;
A
#
# COMPACT_ATOMS: atom_id res chain seq x y z
N MET A 1 -46.09 -2.93 -7.49
CA MET A 1 -45.57 -1.55 -7.56
C MET A 1 -45.52 -1.18 -9.02
N GLY A 2 -45.82 0.08 -9.37
CA GLY A 2 -45.63 0.59 -10.72
C GLY A 2 -44.18 1.02 -10.94
N ALA A 3 -43.91 1.75 -12.03
CA ALA A 3 -42.62 2.32 -12.35
C ALA A 3 -42.72 3.79 -12.80
N TYR A 4 -41.69 4.58 -12.52
CA TYR A 4 -41.49 5.89 -13.12
C TYR A 4 -40.69 5.78 -14.40
N GLN A 5 -41.13 6.47 -15.46
CA GLN A 5 -40.32 6.67 -16.65
C GLN A 5 -39.58 8.01 -16.54
N PHE A 6 -38.28 7.92 -16.31
CA PHE A 6 -37.39 9.08 -16.29
C PHE A 6 -36.69 9.26 -17.63
N LYS A 7 -36.48 10.52 -18.00
CA LYS A 7 -35.49 10.92 -18.98
C LYS A 7 -34.42 11.74 -18.29
N ILE A 8 -33.22 11.17 -18.22
CA ILE A 8 -32.07 11.72 -17.52
C ILE A 8 -31.13 12.31 -18.55
N VAL A 9 -30.84 13.61 -18.45
CA VAL A 9 -30.09 14.38 -19.44
C VAL A 9 -28.91 15.07 -18.76
N ILE A 10 -27.70 14.86 -19.26
CA ILE A 10 -26.52 15.60 -18.79
C ILE A 10 -26.65 17.05 -19.24
N LYS A 11 -26.68 17.96 -18.26
CA LYS A 11 -26.85 19.40 -18.51
C LYS A 11 -25.64 19.93 -19.24
N GLY A 12 -25.88 20.79 -20.23
CA GLY A 12 -24.82 21.38 -21.06
C GLY A 12 -24.33 20.48 -22.21
N SER A 13 -24.77 19.23 -22.31
CA SER A 13 -24.33 18.32 -23.38
C SER A 13 -24.83 18.73 -24.79
N LYS A 14 -23.92 18.76 -25.77
CA LYS A 14 -24.10 19.08 -27.20
C LYS A 14 -23.14 18.24 -28.06
N PRO A 15 -23.61 17.21 -28.79
CA PRO A 15 -25.00 16.76 -28.88
C PRO A 15 -25.54 16.26 -27.53
N PRO A 16 -26.88 16.29 -27.33
CA PRO A 16 -27.46 15.93 -26.03
C PRO A 16 -27.20 14.46 -25.70
N ILE A 17 -26.67 14.22 -24.51
CA ILE A 17 -26.42 12.90 -23.93
C ILE A 17 -27.50 12.62 -22.90
N TRP A 18 -28.27 11.55 -23.12
CA TRP A 18 -29.41 11.21 -22.27
C TRP A 18 -29.73 9.72 -22.27
N ARG A 19 -30.44 9.31 -21.21
CA ARG A 19 -30.94 7.95 -20.97
C ARG A 19 -32.40 8.02 -20.59
N ARG A 20 -33.23 7.14 -21.14
CA ARG A 20 -34.63 6.98 -20.73
C ARG A 20 -34.75 5.66 -20.00
N VAL A 21 -35.12 5.74 -18.73
CA VAL A 21 -35.04 4.64 -17.78
C VAL A 21 -36.41 4.45 -17.15
N LEU A 22 -36.85 3.19 -17.04
CA LEU A 22 -37.95 2.81 -16.18
C LEU A 22 -37.38 2.42 -14.83
N VAL A 23 -37.88 3.03 -13.77
CA VAL A 23 -37.38 2.90 -12.40
C VAL A 23 -38.54 2.42 -11.51
N PRO A 24 -38.37 1.33 -10.74
CA PRO A 24 -39.44 0.84 -9.85
C PRO A 24 -39.87 1.90 -8.83
N GLN A 25 -41.17 1.94 -8.52
CA GLN A 25 -41.68 2.71 -7.37
C GLN A 25 -41.27 2.07 -6.04
N GLY A 26 -41.26 2.87 -4.98
CA GLY A 26 -40.96 2.40 -3.62
C GLY A 26 -39.47 2.23 -3.30
N ILE A 27 -38.57 2.60 -4.22
CA ILE A 27 -37.12 2.62 -3.96
C ILE A 27 -36.69 3.89 -3.22
N THR A 28 -35.50 3.88 -2.62
CA THR A 28 -34.90 5.05 -1.97
C THR A 28 -34.15 5.93 -2.97
N PHE A 29 -33.81 7.16 -2.57
CA PHE A 29 -32.95 8.03 -3.39
C PHE A 29 -31.52 7.50 -3.54
N GLU A 30 -31.03 6.74 -2.56
CA GLU A 30 -29.76 6.01 -2.66
C GLU A 30 -29.81 4.94 -3.77
N GLN A 31 -30.90 4.16 -3.80
CA GLN A 31 -31.12 3.16 -4.86
C GLN A 31 -31.27 3.82 -6.22
N LEU A 32 -31.97 4.96 -6.29
CA LEU A 32 -32.04 5.75 -7.52
C LEU A 32 -30.65 6.25 -7.95
N HIS A 33 -29.81 6.67 -7.02
CA HIS A 33 -28.44 7.06 -7.32
C HIS A 33 -27.64 5.90 -7.94
N GLN A 34 -27.67 4.70 -7.35
CA GLN A 34 -27.00 3.52 -7.90
C GLN A 34 -27.51 3.16 -9.31
N ILE A 35 -28.82 3.29 -9.54
CA ILE A 35 -29.40 3.13 -10.88
C ILE A 35 -28.81 4.16 -11.85
N ILE A 36 -28.69 5.43 -11.45
CA ILE A 36 -28.11 6.48 -12.31
C ILE A 36 -26.64 6.18 -12.61
N GLN A 37 -25.85 5.75 -11.61
CA GLN A 37 -24.45 5.35 -11.78
C GLN A 37 -24.31 4.22 -12.82
N ALA A 38 -25.07 3.13 -12.68
CA ALA A 38 -25.07 2.04 -13.63
C ALA A 38 -25.51 2.48 -15.04
N VAL A 39 -26.53 3.35 -15.12
CA VAL A 39 -27.08 3.88 -16.37
C VAL A 39 -26.07 4.75 -17.13
N PHE A 40 -25.18 5.46 -16.44
CA PHE A 40 -24.12 6.26 -17.04
C PHE A 40 -22.75 5.55 -17.07
N CYS A 41 -22.66 4.36 -16.50
CA CYS A 41 -21.43 3.55 -16.37
C CYS A 41 -20.36 4.22 -15.51
N TRP A 42 -20.77 4.81 -14.39
CA TRP A 42 -19.92 5.43 -13.37
C TRP A 42 -19.79 4.56 -12.12
N SER A 43 -18.85 4.92 -11.25
CA SER A 43 -18.31 4.06 -10.20
C SER A 43 -18.60 4.51 -8.77
N ASP A 44 -19.42 5.56 -8.58
CA ASP A 44 -19.83 6.08 -7.26
C ASP A 44 -18.66 6.49 -6.32
N TYR A 45 -17.59 7.04 -6.89
CA TYR A 45 -16.46 7.56 -6.11
C TYR A 45 -16.74 8.88 -5.40
N HIS A 46 -17.73 9.64 -5.85
CA HIS A 46 -17.93 11.02 -5.39
C HIS A 46 -19.29 11.26 -4.76
N LEU A 47 -19.35 12.28 -3.90
CA LEU A 47 -20.59 12.71 -3.26
C LEU A 47 -21.65 13.15 -4.29
N TYR A 48 -22.92 12.97 -3.93
CA TYR A 48 -24.06 13.36 -4.76
C TYR A 48 -25.17 14.09 -3.99
N GLU A 49 -26.02 14.79 -4.73
CA GLU A 49 -27.27 15.34 -4.20
C GLU A 49 -28.41 15.33 -5.24
N PHE A 50 -29.64 15.24 -4.75
CA PHE A 50 -30.85 15.50 -5.52
C PHE A 50 -31.48 16.82 -5.06
N GLU A 51 -31.83 17.68 -6.01
CA GLU A 51 -32.40 18.99 -5.74
C GLU A 51 -33.81 19.14 -6.37
N PHE A 52 -34.81 19.28 -5.50
CA PHE A 52 -36.21 19.55 -5.84
C PHE A 52 -36.48 21.05 -5.67
N ARG A 53 -35.96 21.86 -6.60
CA ARG A 53 -35.99 23.34 -6.50
C ARG A 53 -37.38 23.93 -6.25
N THR A 54 -38.42 23.35 -6.84
CA THR A 54 -39.80 23.83 -6.68
C THR A 54 -40.36 23.58 -5.28
N MET A 55 -39.81 22.59 -4.56
CA MET A 55 -40.20 22.23 -3.20
C MET A 55 -39.23 22.80 -2.16
N GLY A 56 -38.06 23.28 -2.58
CA GLY A 56 -36.99 23.74 -1.69
C GLY A 56 -36.35 22.60 -0.90
N ILE A 57 -36.43 21.36 -1.41
CA ILE A 57 -35.92 20.15 -0.75
C ILE A 57 -34.63 19.69 -1.44
N ARG A 58 -33.68 19.24 -0.62
CA ARG A 58 -32.48 18.51 -1.06
C ARG A 58 -32.42 17.16 -0.37
N VAL A 59 -32.14 16.12 -1.16
CA VAL A 59 -31.82 14.78 -0.67
C VAL A 59 -30.34 14.56 -0.90
N ARG A 60 -29.58 14.21 0.13
CA ARG A 60 -28.12 14.20 0.13
C ARG A 60 -27.58 12.80 0.35
N ASP A 61 -26.38 12.58 -0.15
CA ASP A 61 -25.57 11.43 0.18
C ASP A 61 -25.38 11.27 1.69
N ASP A 62 -25.48 10.04 2.16
CA ASP A 62 -25.32 9.63 3.56
C ASP A 62 -23.87 9.80 4.05
N ARG A 63 -22.90 9.88 3.13
CA ARG A 63 -21.47 10.13 3.40
C ARG A 63 -21.16 11.58 3.83
N VAL A 64 -22.13 12.49 3.78
CA VAL A 64 -21.92 13.88 4.21
C VAL A 64 -21.89 13.94 5.75
N GLU A 65 -20.75 14.32 6.33
CA GLU A 65 -20.56 14.43 7.78
C GLU A 65 -21.63 15.32 8.45
N GLU A 66 -22.15 14.87 9.59
CA GLU A 66 -23.17 15.59 10.38
C GLU A 66 -22.73 17.00 10.82
N ASP A 67 -21.42 17.25 10.90
CA ASP A 67 -20.84 18.52 11.34
C ASP A 67 -21.02 19.67 10.33
N PHE A 68 -21.32 19.35 9.07
CA PHE A 68 -21.74 20.35 8.09
C PHE A 68 -23.25 20.59 8.24
N ASP A 69 -23.62 21.56 9.08
CA ASP A 69 -25.00 22.03 9.33
C ASP A 69 -25.67 22.53 8.04
N MET A 70 -26.08 21.59 7.20
CA MET A 70 -26.52 21.81 5.84
C MET A 70 -27.92 21.20 5.68
N PRO A 71 -28.96 22.02 5.43
CA PRO A 71 -30.34 21.56 5.43
C PRO A 71 -30.64 20.55 4.31
N GLY A 72 -31.26 19.42 4.63
CA GLY A 72 -31.67 18.37 3.68
C GLY A 72 -32.16 17.08 4.38
N THR A 73 -32.60 16.11 3.60
CA THR A 73 -32.86 14.72 4.05
C THR A 73 -31.78 13.78 3.52
N ILE A 74 -31.55 12.65 4.20
CA ILE A 74 -30.59 11.62 3.76
C ILE A 74 -31.18 10.70 2.70
N SER A 75 -30.35 10.19 1.81
CA SER A 75 -30.78 9.46 0.61
C SER A 75 -31.26 8.04 0.89
N SER A 76 -30.63 7.33 1.83
CA SER A 76 -31.01 5.96 2.21
C SER A 76 -32.39 5.90 2.89
N GLY A 77 -32.75 6.95 3.64
CA GLY A 77 -33.99 7.03 4.41
C GLY A 77 -35.19 7.64 3.67
N THR A 78 -34.99 8.17 2.46
CA THR A 78 -36.05 8.88 1.71
C THR A 78 -36.50 8.07 0.50
N VAL A 79 -37.77 7.68 0.45
CA VAL A 79 -38.35 6.96 -0.70
C VAL A 79 -38.67 7.92 -1.84
N ILE A 80 -38.38 7.53 -3.09
CA ILE A 80 -38.55 8.43 -4.25
C ILE A 80 -40.00 8.87 -4.46
N ASP A 81 -40.96 8.00 -4.11
CA ASP A 81 -42.40 8.25 -4.28
C ASP A 81 -42.86 9.51 -3.54
N GLU A 82 -42.22 9.85 -2.41
CA GLU A 82 -42.57 11.01 -1.57
C GLU A 82 -42.36 12.36 -2.27
N LEU A 83 -41.38 12.43 -3.19
CA LEU A 83 -40.99 13.68 -3.85
C LEU A 83 -41.25 13.65 -5.36
N VAL A 84 -41.13 12.48 -5.99
CA VAL A 84 -41.26 12.33 -7.45
C VAL A 84 -42.72 12.39 -7.91
N ALA A 85 -43.67 11.88 -7.12
CA ALA A 85 -45.08 11.82 -7.53
C ALA A 85 -45.67 13.20 -7.89
N ASP A 86 -45.26 14.25 -7.19
CA ASP A 86 -45.73 15.63 -7.37
C ASP A 86 -44.78 16.51 -8.19
N THR A 87 -43.70 15.94 -8.74
CA THR A 87 -42.64 16.68 -9.42
C THR A 87 -42.53 16.28 -10.89
N LYS A 88 -42.47 17.28 -11.78
CA LYS A 88 -42.23 17.03 -13.23
C LYS A 88 -40.76 16.90 -13.59
N LYS A 89 -39.88 17.52 -12.80
CA LYS A 89 -38.44 17.57 -13.04
C LYS A 89 -37.69 17.90 -11.76
N PHE A 90 -36.55 17.25 -11.55
CA PHE A 90 -35.58 17.57 -10.51
C PHE A 90 -34.15 17.49 -11.06
N THR A 91 -33.18 17.92 -10.26
CA THR A 91 -31.75 17.86 -10.61
C THR A 91 -31.08 16.78 -9.79
N TYR A 92 -30.20 16.00 -10.41
CA TYR A 92 -29.26 15.10 -9.73
C TYR A 92 -27.85 15.61 -10.03
N THR A 93 -27.07 15.92 -9.00
CA THR A 93 -25.69 16.37 -9.12
C THR A 93 -24.78 15.28 -8.60
N TYR A 94 -23.80 14.89 -9.40
CA TYR A 94 -22.79 13.91 -9.06
C TYR A 94 -21.41 14.53 -9.15
N ASP A 95 -20.49 14.13 -8.27
CA ASP A 95 -19.20 14.78 -8.07
C ASP A 95 -19.37 16.27 -7.79
N LEU A 96 -19.37 16.64 -6.51
CA LEU A 96 -19.53 18.05 -6.10
C LEU A 96 -18.30 18.90 -6.45
N GLY A 97 -17.18 18.30 -6.88
CA GLY A 97 -16.02 18.96 -7.46
C GLY A 97 -16.22 19.28 -8.94
N ASP A 98 -16.37 18.25 -9.78
CA ASP A 98 -16.55 18.40 -11.24
C ASP A 98 -17.95 18.88 -11.64
N ASN A 99 -18.91 18.76 -10.72
CA ASN A 99 -20.27 19.26 -10.77
C ASN A 99 -21.08 18.73 -11.98
N TRP A 100 -21.17 17.40 -12.08
CA TRP A 100 -21.98 16.72 -13.10
C TRP A 100 -23.49 16.86 -12.82
N GLU A 101 -24.08 17.92 -13.35
CA GLU A 101 -25.53 18.16 -13.25
C GLU A 101 -26.33 17.35 -14.29
N HIS A 102 -27.28 16.55 -13.79
CA HIS A 102 -28.28 15.82 -14.55
C HIS A 102 -29.66 16.42 -14.34
N THR A 103 -30.34 16.71 -15.44
CA THR A 103 -31.78 16.97 -15.44
C THR A 103 -32.52 15.64 -15.48
N VAL A 104 -33.34 15.35 -14.47
CA VAL A 104 -34.24 14.19 -14.45
C VAL A 104 -35.66 14.66 -14.72
N GLU A 105 -36.20 14.30 -15.88
CA GLU A 105 -37.58 14.60 -16.28
C GLU A 105 -38.49 13.39 -16.02
N VAL A 106 -39.58 13.59 -15.27
CA VAL A 106 -40.59 12.55 -15.02
C VAL A 106 -41.59 12.56 -16.18
N GLU A 107 -41.42 11.62 -17.11
CA GLU A 107 -42.24 11.57 -18.33
C GLU A 107 -43.57 10.86 -18.11
N LYS A 108 -43.57 9.76 -17.35
CA LYS A 108 -44.76 8.92 -17.08
C LYS A 108 -44.66 8.20 -15.74
N VAL A 109 -45.82 7.86 -15.20
CA VAL A 109 -45.99 6.86 -14.13
C VAL A 109 -46.74 5.69 -14.76
N LEU A 110 -46.21 4.47 -14.64
CA LEU A 110 -46.74 3.25 -15.25
C LEU A 110 -47.18 2.29 -14.14
N GLU A 111 -48.48 2.18 -13.90
CA GLU A 111 -49.01 1.33 -12.80
C GLU A 111 -48.94 -0.17 -13.15
N GLU A 112 -48.94 -0.50 -14.45
CA GLU A 112 -48.90 -1.86 -14.97
C GLU A 112 -47.50 -2.49 -15.03
N ASP A 113 -46.44 -1.69 -14.87
CA ASP A 113 -45.06 -2.18 -14.89
C ASP A 113 -44.67 -2.67 -13.50
N THR A 114 -44.53 -4.00 -13.36
CA THR A 114 -44.31 -4.67 -12.07
C THR A 114 -42.91 -5.26 -11.92
N GLU A 115 -42.00 -4.94 -12.85
CA GLU A 115 -40.60 -5.36 -12.76
C GLU A 115 -39.93 -4.71 -11.53
N GLN A 116 -39.10 -5.49 -10.82
CA GLN A 116 -38.41 -5.04 -9.60
C GLN A 116 -37.01 -4.47 -9.86
N TYR A 117 -36.67 -4.21 -11.12
CA TYR A 117 -35.38 -3.67 -11.54
C TYR A 117 -35.57 -2.54 -12.54
N ALA A 118 -34.59 -1.65 -12.61
CA ALA A 118 -34.61 -0.56 -13.57
C ALA A 118 -34.22 -1.04 -14.97
N ARG A 119 -34.66 -0.34 -16.02
CA ARG A 119 -34.34 -0.68 -17.40
C ARG A 119 -34.21 0.54 -18.30
N VAL A 120 -33.12 0.62 -19.03
CA VAL A 120 -32.91 1.60 -20.10
C VAL A 120 -33.73 1.18 -21.31
N THR A 121 -34.67 2.03 -21.71
CA THR A 121 -35.57 1.79 -22.85
C THR A 121 -35.11 2.50 -24.11
N LYS A 122 -34.44 3.66 -23.98
CA LYS A 122 -33.87 4.45 -25.08
C LYS A 122 -32.71 5.28 -24.57
N TYR A 123 -31.77 5.63 -25.45
CA TYR A 123 -30.63 6.48 -25.11
C TYR A 123 -30.16 7.31 -26.31
N LYS A 124 -29.28 8.28 -26.03
CA LYS A 124 -28.46 8.97 -27.03
C LYS A 124 -27.13 9.39 -26.39
N GLY A 125 -26.05 9.25 -27.15
CA GLY A 125 -24.70 9.61 -26.72
C GLY A 125 -24.01 8.48 -25.96
N ASP A 126 -22.69 8.44 -26.07
CA ASP A 126 -21.82 7.39 -25.56
C ASP A 126 -21.57 7.51 -24.06
N VAL A 127 -20.71 6.64 -23.50
CA VAL A 127 -20.26 6.72 -22.10
C VAL A 127 -19.28 7.89 -21.95
N ILE A 128 -19.45 8.67 -20.89
CA ILE A 128 -18.56 9.79 -20.54
C ILE A 128 -17.69 9.38 -19.37
N PRO A 129 -16.36 9.59 -19.42
CA PRO A 129 -15.48 9.41 -18.27
C PRO A 129 -15.86 10.28 -17.07
N GLU A 130 -15.79 9.72 -15.87
CA GLU A 130 -16.22 10.35 -14.63
C GLU A 130 -15.31 11.52 -14.21
N ASP A 131 -14.00 11.32 -14.28
CA ASP A 131 -12.97 12.26 -13.78
C ASP A 131 -12.37 13.14 -14.89
N CYS A 132 -13.17 13.54 -15.87
CA CYS A 132 -12.68 14.36 -17.00
C CYS A 132 -12.81 15.87 -16.80
N GLY A 133 -13.05 16.39 -15.60
CA GLY A 133 -13.20 17.83 -15.34
C GLY A 133 -14.57 18.37 -15.72
N GLY A 134 -15.62 17.60 -15.45
CA GLY A 134 -17.00 17.94 -15.78
C GLY A 134 -17.27 18.06 -17.29
N ILE A 135 -18.43 18.63 -17.63
CA ILE A 135 -18.90 18.72 -19.03
C ILE A 135 -17.95 19.53 -19.94
N CYS A 136 -17.25 20.51 -19.38
CA CYS A 136 -16.28 21.32 -20.14
C CYS A 136 -15.03 20.50 -20.45
N GLY A 137 -14.49 19.80 -19.46
CA GLY A 137 -13.31 18.95 -19.66
C GLY A 137 -13.60 17.76 -20.59
N TYR A 138 -14.83 17.23 -20.59
CA TYR A 138 -15.24 16.24 -21.61
C TYR A 138 -15.13 16.76 -23.05
N TYR A 139 -15.53 18.00 -23.33
CA TYR A 139 -15.35 18.56 -24.69
C TYR A 139 -13.90 18.82 -25.03
N GLN A 140 -13.08 19.23 -24.04
CA GLN A 140 -11.64 19.36 -24.24
C GLN A 140 -11.00 18.00 -24.54
N LEU A 141 -11.45 16.94 -23.87
CA LEU A 141 -11.05 15.56 -24.14
C LEU A 141 -11.40 15.18 -25.58
N LEU A 142 -12.65 15.37 -26.01
CA LEU A 142 -13.06 15.09 -27.39
C LEU A 142 -12.26 15.88 -28.42
N ASP A 143 -12.05 17.18 -28.19
CA ASP A 143 -11.29 18.07 -29.08
C ASP A 143 -9.79 17.70 -29.14
N THR A 144 -9.27 17.08 -28.09
CA THR A 144 -7.88 16.58 -28.03
C THR A 144 -7.76 15.25 -28.76
N LEU A 145 -8.66 14.30 -28.50
CA LEU A 145 -8.67 12.99 -29.14
C LEU A 145 -8.96 13.05 -30.65
N ALA A 146 -9.70 14.07 -31.11
CA ALA A 146 -10.02 14.25 -32.52
C ALA A 146 -8.83 14.75 -33.38
N ASP A 147 -7.79 15.34 -32.77
CA ASP A 147 -6.62 15.88 -33.46
C ASP A 147 -5.34 15.12 -33.05
N PRO A 148 -4.80 14.26 -33.92
CA PRO A 148 -3.59 13.48 -33.61
C PRO A 148 -2.37 14.32 -33.24
N GLN A 149 -2.24 15.55 -33.77
CA GLN A 149 -1.11 16.42 -33.44
C GLN A 149 -1.26 17.01 -32.05
N ARG A 150 -2.49 17.43 -31.69
CA ARG A 150 -2.80 17.92 -30.35
C ARG A 150 -2.65 16.81 -29.31
N LEU A 151 -3.14 15.60 -29.59
CA LEU A 151 -2.99 14.44 -28.72
C LEU A 151 -1.51 14.11 -28.48
N ALA A 152 -0.68 14.08 -29.53
CA ALA A 152 0.74 13.80 -29.39
C ALA A 152 1.47 14.85 -28.52
N ALA A 153 1.17 16.14 -28.71
CA ALA A 153 1.74 17.20 -27.89
C ALA A 153 1.28 17.12 -26.42
N TYR A 154 0.01 16.79 -26.18
CA TYR A 154 -0.54 16.62 -24.83
C TYR A 154 0.07 15.42 -24.11
N ASN A 155 0.26 14.29 -24.81
CA ASN A 155 0.93 13.12 -24.26
C ASN A 155 2.40 13.42 -23.91
N GLU A 156 3.11 14.19 -24.73
CA GLU A 156 4.49 14.61 -24.45
C GLU A 156 4.59 15.55 -23.24
N GLU A 157 3.67 16.51 -23.11
CA GLU A 157 3.63 17.45 -21.99
C GLU A 157 3.34 16.77 -20.65
N ASN A 158 2.43 15.79 -20.65
CA ASN A 158 1.95 15.15 -19.41
C ASN A 158 2.65 13.82 -19.10
N GLY A 159 3.38 13.24 -20.04
CA GLY A 159 4.17 12.01 -19.84
C GLY A 159 3.35 10.71 -19.78
N PHE A 160 2.11 10.70 -20.27
CA PHE A 160 1.27 9.51 -20.35
C PHE A 160 0.39 9.48 -21.60
N ASP A 161 -0.12 8.30 -21.97
CA ASP A 161 -1.05 8.17 -23.11
C ASP A 161 -2.47 8.56 -22.70
N TYR A 162 -2.88 9.77 -23.11
CA TYR A 162 -4.17 10.34 -22.76
C TYR A 162 -5.36 9.59 -23.38
N LYS A 163 -5.14 8.90 -24.51
CA LYS A 163 -6.18 8.06 -25.13
C LYS A 163 -6.38 6.77 -24.36
N GLU A 164 -5.28 6.13 -23.96
CA GLU A 164 -5.33 4.93 -23.13
C GLU A 164 -5.99 5.23 -21.77
N TRP A 165 -5.66 6.38 -21.16
CA TRP A 165 -6.34 6.84 -19.96
C TRP A 165 -7.86 6.96 -20.17
N ALA A 166 -8.32 7.66 -21.22
CA ALA A 166 -9.74 7.83 -21.48
C ALA A 166 -10.48 6.49 -21.70
N GLU A 167 -9.87 5.55 -22.40
CA GLU A 167 -10.40 4.19 -22.58
C GLU A 167 -10.44 3.42 -21.24
N SER A 168 -9.43 3.58 -20.38
CA SER A 168 -9.39 2.98 -19.03
C SER A 168 -10.48 3.54 -18.11
N GLN A 169 -10.87 4.80 -18.29
CA GLN A 169 -12.00 5.46 -17.61
C GLN A 169 -13.37 5.09 -18.21
N GLY A 170 -13.42 4.09 -19.09
CA GLY A 170 -14.66 3.55 -19.64
C GLY A 170 -15.22 4.31 -20.84
N MET A 171 -14.46 5.23 -21.47
CA MET A 171 -14.90 5.92 -22.69
C MET A 171 -15.12 4.92 -23.82
N ARG A 172 -16.38 4.65 -24.16
CA ARG A 172 -16.77 3.68 -25.20
C ARG A 172 -18.18 3.94 -25.71
N GLU A 173 -18.53 3.30 -26.81
CA GLU A 173 -19.91 3.28 -27.32
C GLU A 173 -20.87 2.72 -26.26
N TYR A 174 -22.04 3.35 -26.13
CA TYR A 174 -23.00 2.91 -25.11
C TYR A 174 -23.73 1.62 -25.50
N ASP A 175 -23.56 0.60 -24.68
CA ASP A 175 -24.23 -0.71 -24.80
C ASP A 175 -25.38 -0.82 -23.80
N ALA A 176 -26.61 -0.60 -24.29
CA ALA A 176 -27.81 -0.65 -23.46
C ALA A 176 -28.15 -2.08 -22.99
N ASP A 177 -27.74 -3.12 -23.71
CA ASP A 177 -28.01 -4.50 -23.32
C ASP A 177 -27.13 -4.88 -22.12
N LEU A 178 -25.84 -4.54 -22.18
CA LEU A 178 -24.92 -4.74 -21.06
C LEU A 178 -25.35 -3.95 -19.81
N VAL A 179 -25.77 -2.69 -19.98
CA VAL A 179 -26.30 -1.89 -18.86
C VAL A 179 -27.58 -2.51 -18.30
N ASN A 180 -28.49 -2.98 -19.14
CA ASN A 180 -29.71 -3.63 -18.66
C ASN A 180 -29.44 -4.95 -17.93
N GLU A 181 -28.42 -5.72 -18.31
CA GLU A 181 -27.99 -6.88 -17.54
C GLU A 181 -27.43 -6.49 -16.16
N ALA A 182 -26.65 -5.40 -16.07
CA ALA A 182 -26.19 -4.87 -14.79
C ALA A 182 -27.36 -4.39 -13.90
N LEU A 183 -28.33 -3.68 -14.50
CA LEU A 183 -29.52 -3.21 -13.78
C LEU A 183 -30.40 -4.35 -13.25
N LYS A 184 -30.45 -5.50 -13.92
CA LYS A 184 -31.14 -6.70 -13.41
C LYS A 184 -30.47 -7.26 -12.16
N GLN A 185 -29.15 -7.17 -12.04
CA GLN A 185 -28.42 -7.57 -10.83
C GLN A 185 -28.68 -6.60 -9.67
N LEU A 186 -29.00 -5.34 -9.99
CA LEU A 186 -29.48 -4.33 -9.04
C LEU A 186 -30.98 -4.44 -8.74
N ALA A 187 -31.61 -5.61 -8.94
CA ALA A 187 -33.01 -5.80 -8.54
C ALA A 187 -33.15 -5.58 -7.02
N PHE A 188 -34.21 -4.89 -6.61
CA PHE A 188 -34.51 -4.57 -5.20
C PHE A 188 -35.79 -5.30 -4.79
N PRO A 189 -35.76 -6.61 -4.43
CA PRO A 189 -36.97 -7.42 -4.33
C PRO A 189 -37.94 -6.96 -3.23
N ASP A 190 -37.44 -6.32 -2.17
CA ASP A 190 -38.21 -5.93 -0.98
C ASP A 190 -37.97 -4.47 -0.54
N GLY A 191 -37.45 -3.60 -1.41
CA GLY A 191 -37.11 -2.21 -1.07
C GLY A 191 -35.89 -2.07 -0.13
N SER A 192 -35.40 -3.16 0.44
CA SER A 192 -34.04 -3.27 0.95
C SER A 192 -33.07 -3.47 -0.21
N MET A 193 -31.87 -2.90 -0.08
CA MET A 193 -30.72 -3.33 -0.88
C MET A 193 -30.70 -4.86 -0.91
N PRO A 194 -30.47 -5.54 -2.06
CA PRO A 194 -29.94 -6.89 -1.98
C PRO A 194 -28.73 -6.78 -1.03
N GLU A 195 -28.62 -7.69 -0.05
CA GLU A 195 -27.33 -7.86 0.64
C GLU A 195 -26.29 -7.79 -0.47
N GLN A 196 -25.40 -6.78 -0.44
CA GLN A 196 -24.26 -6.76 -1.34
C GLN A 196 -23.73 -8.18 -1.25
N GLU A 197 -23.76 -8.94 -2.35
CA GLU A 197 -22.94 -10.13 -2.40
C GLU A 197 -21.55 -9.58 -2.11
N GLY A 198 -21.06 -9.88 -0.90
CA GLY A 198 -19.85 -9.26 -0.39
C GLY A 198 -18.75 -9.37 -1.44
N VAL A 199 -17.93 -8.32 -1.56
CA VAL A 199 -16.87 -8.26 -2.56
C VAL A 199 -16.02 -9.51 -2.42
N LYS A 200 -15.99 -10.38 -3.44
CA LYS A 200 -15.21 -11.61 -3.38
C LYS A 200 -13.78 -11.32 -3.77
N LEU A 201 -12.86 -12.11 -3.25
CA LEU A 201 -11.44 -12.01 -3.59
C LEU A 201 -11.20 -12.15 -5.10
N ALA A 202 -11.97 -13.02 -5.75
CA ALA A 202 -11.92 -13.19 -7.19
C ALA A 202 -12.33 -11.93 -7.96
N ASP A 203 -13.22 -11.09 -7.41
CA ASP A 203 -13.64 -9.84 -8.02
C ASP A 203 -12.52 -8.80 -7.96
N ILE A 204 -11.83 -8.69 -6.82
CA ILE A 204 -10.62 -7.86 -6.65
C ILE A 204 -9.55 -8.27 -7.65
N PHE A 205 -9.30 -9.58 -7.79
CA PHE A 205 -8.27 -10.10 -8.69
C PHE A 205 -8.54 -9.85 -10.19
N ARG A 206 -9.76 -9.47 -10.59
CA ARG A 206 -10.03 -9.07 -11.98
C ARG A 206 -9.28 -7.80 -12.38
N PHE A 207 -9.06 -6.91 -11.42
CA PHE A 207 -8.34 -5.64 -11.62
C PHE A 207 -6.83 -5.83 -11.73
N TYR A 208 -6.29 -6.99 -11.30
CA TYR A 208 -4.86 -7.26 -11.37
C TYR A 208 -4.50 -7.81 -12.75
N ASP A 209 -3.25 -7.59 -13.18
CA ASP A 209 -2.74 -8.23 -14.37
C ASP A 209 -2.50 -9.75 -14.14
N LYS A 210 -2.28 -10.51 -15.22
CA LYS A 210 -2.11 -11.96 -15.14
C LYS A 210 -0.82 -12.37 -14.39
N GLU A 211 0.25 -11.58 -14.49
CA GLU A 211 1.53 -11.83 -13.84
C GLU A 211 1.41 -11.67 -12.33
N SER A 212 0.72 -10.63 -11.86
CA SER A 212 0.39 -10.42 -10.45
C SER A 212 -0.36 -11.61 -9.84
N ILE A 213 -1.42 -12.12 -10.50
CA ILE A 213 -2.12 -13.33 -10.01
C ILE A 213 -1.24 -14.59 -10.08
N THR A 214 -0.34 -14.65 -11.06
CA THR A 214 0.63 -15.76 -11.18
C THR A 214 1.59 -15.77 -10.00
N GLU A 215 2.05 -14.60 -9.55
CA GLU A 215 2.93 -14.49 -8.38
C GLU A 215 2.19 -14.81 -7.08
N LEU A 216 0.91 -14.42 -6.95
CA LEU A 216 0.06 -14.84 -5.82
C LEU A 216 -0.11 -16.36 -5.78
N ALA A 217 -0.42 -16.99 -6.91
CA ALA A 217 -0.53 -18.44 -7.02
C ALA A 217 0.78 -19.14 -6.62
N LYS A 218 1.93 -18.61 -7.06
CA LYS A 218 3.26 -19.12 -6.73
C LYS A 218 3.58 -18.96 -5.24
N ARG A 219 3.31 -17.79 -4.67
CA ARG A 219 3.54 -17.45 -3.26
C ARG A 219 2.80 -18.40 -2.33
N HIS A 220 1.56 -18.74 -2.65
CA HIS A 220 0.75 -19.68 -1.87
C HIS A 220 1.02 -21.16 -2.20
N GLY A 221 1.90 -21.45 -3.15
CA GLY A 221 2.26 -22.83 -3.51
C GLY A 221 1.21 -23.57 -4.34
N LEU A 222 0.28 -22.86 -5.01
CA LEU A 222 -0.62 -23.47 -5.98
C LEU A 222 0.23 -24.16 -7.08
N SER A 223 -0.17 -25.36 -7.52
CA SER A 223 0.52 -26.08 -8.58
C SER A 223 -0.26 -26.03 -9.90
N GLY A 224 0.45 -26.13 -11.04
CA GLY A 224 -0.18 -26.17 -12.36
C GLY A 224 -0.76 -24.84 -12.87
N TYR A 225 -0.50 -23.72 -12.18
CA TYR A 225 -1.01 -22.38 -12.54
C TYR A 225 -0.49 -21.85 -13.87
N SER A 226 0.74 -22.21 -14.28
CA SER A 226 1.43 -21.63 -15.43
C SER A 226 0.72 -21.81 -16.79
N LYS A 227 -0.18 -22.79 -16.90
CA LYS A 227 -0.94 -23.09 -18.13
C LYS A 227 -2.33 -22.46 -18.15
N LEU A 228 -2.76 -21.83 -17.05
CA LEU A 228 -4.11 -21.31 -16.91
C LEU A 228 -4.29 -19.99 -17.70
N LYS A 229 -5.52 -19.78 -18.19
CA LYS A 229 -5.97 -18.48 -18.72
C LYS A 229 -6.34 -17.55 -17.55
N LYS A 230 -6.34 -16.23 -17.76
CA LYS A 230 -6.53 -15.23 -16.68
C LYS A 230 -7.76 -15.53 -15.80
N GLU A 231 -8.94 -15.72 -16.40
CA GLU A 231 -10.17 -16.02 -15.65
C GLU A 231 -10.08 -17.33 -14.83
N GLU A 232 -9.51 -18.39 -15.40
CA GLU A 232 -9.36 -19.66 -14.68
C GLU A 232 -8.29 -19.56 -13.57
N LEU A 233 -7.24 -18.77 -13.82
CA LEU A 233 -6.17 -18.50 -12.86
C LEU A 233 -6.72 -17.71 -11.66
N ILE A 234 -7.50 -16.65 -11.90
CA ILE A 234 -8.16 -15.86 -10.85
C ILE A 234 -9.00 -16.78 -9.96
N ARG A 235 -9.93 -17.52 -10.57
CA ARG A 235 -10.85 -18.38 -9.81
C ARG A 235 -10.11 -19.42 -8.99
N LYS A 236 -9.16 -20.15 -9.59
CA LYS A 236 -8.39 -21.19 -8.89
C LYS A 236 -7.50 -20.63 -7.79
N THR A 237 -6.91 -19.45 -8.01
CA THR A 237 -6.03 -18.83 -7.02
C THR A 237 -6.83 -18.35 -5.82
N ALA A 238 -7.94 -17.63 -6.04
CA ALA A 238 -8.83 -17.19 -4.97
C ALA A 238 -9.39 -18.37 -4.16
N GLU A 239 -9.96 -19.39 -4.82
CA GLU A 239 -10.46 -20.60 -4.14
C GLU A 239 -9.38 -21.30 -3.31
N TYR A 240 -8.15 -21.39 -3.83
CA TYR A 240 -7.05 -22.06 -3.15
C TYR A 240 -6.54 -21.26 -1.94
N MET A 241 -6.42 -19.93 -2.07
CA MET A 241 -5.99 -19.05 -0.97
C MET A 241 -6.98 -19.01 0.20
N LEU A 242 -8.26 -19.24 -0.06
CA LEU A 242 -9.32 -19.30 0.94
C LEU A 242 -9.47 -20.69 1.59
N CYS A 243 -8.71 -21.70 1.15
CA CYS A 243 -8.68 -22.98 1.84
C CYS A 243 -8.10 -22.79 3.25
N PRO A 244 -8.75 -23.30 4.32
CA PRO A 244 -8.32 -23.07 5.70
C PRO A 244 -6.87 -23.44 5.97
N GLU A 245 -6.38 -24.53 5.37
CA GLU A 245 -5.00 -24.99 5.53
C GLU A 245 -4.00 -24.00 4.91
N VAL A 246 -4.27 -23.55 3.69
CA VAL A 246 -3.41 -22.60 2.95
C VAL A 246 -3.39 -21.24 3.64
N MET A 247 -4.57 -20.73 4.01
CA MET A 247 -4.69 -19.47 4.72
C MET A 247 -3.98 -19.53 6.08
N SER A 248 -4.16 -20.63 6.84
CA SER A 248 -3.49 -20.80 8.13
C SER A 248 -1.97 -20.83 8.00
N GLU A 249 -1.43 -21.48 6.97
CA GLU A 249 0.01 -21.51 6.69
C GLU A 249 0.59 -20.12 6.39
N TYR A 250 -0.18 -19.24 5.73
CA TYR A 250 0.26 -17.87 5.46
C TYR A 250 0.10 -16.96 6.70
N PHE A 251 -1.06 -17.01 7.34
CA PHE A 251 -1.40 -16.15 8.49
C PHE A 251 -0.63 -16.52 9.76
N VAL A 252 -0.15 -17.76 9.92
CA VAL A 252 0.70 -18.12 11.08
C VAL A 252 2.00 -17.32 11.12
N CYS A 253 2.46 -16.81 9.97
CA CYS A 253 3.66 -15.99 9.83
C CYS A 253 3.40 -14.48 9.94
N ALA A 254 2.13 -14.05 10.03
CA ALA A 254 1.76 -12.64 10.18
C ALA A 254 2.06 -12.15 11.61
N ARG A 255 2.63 -10.94 11.70
CA ARG A 255 3.00 -10.29 12.97
C ARG A 255 1.78 -9.77 13.71
N ASP A 256 1.96 -9.52 15.00
CA ASP A 256 0.90 -8.94 15.84
C ASP A 256 0.46 -7.56 15.33
N ALA A 257 1.41 -6.71 14.89
CA ALA A 257 1.10 -5.42 14.28
C ALA A 257 0.30 -5.57 12.97
N GLU A 258 0.73 -6.47 12.08
CA GLU A 258 0.06 -6.75 10.79
C GLU A 258 -1.37 -7.28 11.01
N ILE A 259 -1.57 -8.21 11.95
CA ILE A 259 -2.88 -8.77 12.30
C ILE A 259 -3.79 -7.70 12.92
N ARG A 260 -3.26 -6.85 13.82
CA ARG A 260 -4.04 -5.77 14.41
C ARG A 260 -4.59 -4.83 13.33
N LEU A 261 -3.76 -4.43 12.37
CA LEU A 261 -4.20 -3.56 11.26
C LEU A 261 -5.18 -4.30 10.34
N PHE A 262 -4.93 -5.57 10.02
CA PHE A 262 -5.86 -6.37 9.25
C PHE A 262 -7.24 -6.48 9.91
N GLU A 263 -7.29 -6.75 11.22
CA GLU A 263 -8.55 -6.82 11.97
C GLU A 263 -9.24 -5.47 12.11
N GLN A 264 -8.49 -4.37 12.12
CA GLN A 264 -9.02 -3.00 12.03
C GLN A 264 -9.72 -2.80 10.66
N VAL A 265 -9.09 -3.21 9.55
CA VAL A 265 -9.71 -3.15 8.22
C VAL A 265 -10.98 -4.01 8.15
N LEU A 266 -10.98 -5.21 8.73
CA LEU A 266 -12.16 -6.09 8.80
C LEU A 266 -13.36 -5.48 9.55
N GLN A 267 -13.10 -4.50 10.42
CA GLN A 267 -14.11 -3.76 11.19
C GLN A 267 -14.62 -2.51 10.46
N GLY A 268 -14.15 -2.25 9.23
CA GLY A 268 -14.53 -1.09 8.43
C GLY A 268 -13.66 0.14 8.64
N GLU A 269 -12.60 0.04 9.46
CA GLU A 269 -11.63 1.11 9.71
C GLU A 269 -10.43 0.98 8.76
N GLY A 270 -10.68 1.10 7.45
CA GLY A 270 -9.69 0.87 6.40
C GLY A 270 -8.55 1.91 6.32
N HIS A 271 -8.66 3.03 7.05
CA HIS A 271 -7.67 4.11 7.01
C HIS A 271 -6.45 3.77 7.87
N ILE A 272 -5.32 3.47 7.22
CA ILE A 272 -4.07 3.10 7.88
C ILE A 272 -3.09 4.29 7.85
N PRO A 273 -2.66 4.80 9.02
CA PRO A 273 -1.67 5.88 9.10
C PRO A 273 -0.42 5.54 8.30
N TYR A 274 0.09 6.52 7.57
CA TYR A 274 1.22 6.35 6.65
C TYR A 274 2.45 5.66 7.27
N VAL A 275 2.79 5.97 8.54
CA VAL A 275 3.92 5.37 9.26
C VAL A 275 3.77 3.88 9.60
N GLU A 276 2.53 3.37 9.57
CA GLU A 276 2.18 1.97 9.85
C GLU A 276 1.93 1.15 8.57
N GLN A 277 1.89 1.78 7.39
CA GLN A 277 1.55 1.10 6.14
C GLN A 277 2.49 -0.03 5.75
N GLU A 278 3.78 0.04 6.12
CA GLU A 278 4.73 -1.07 5.91
C GLU A 278 4.25 -2.38 6.59
N ASN A 279 3.46 -2.29 7.67
CA ASN A 279 2.84 -3.45 8.31
C ASN A 279 1.64 -4.02 7.53
N MET A 280 1.24 -3.41 6.42
CA MET A 280 0.26 -3.98 5.48
C MET A 280 0.92 -4.77 4.36
N ASP A 281 2.21 -4.54 4.09
CA ASP A 281 2.94 -5.12 2.94
C ASP A 281 2.88 -6.65 2.89
N TYR A 282 3.00 -7.32 4.05
CA TYR A 282 2.99 -8.78 4.10
C TYR A 282 1.64 -9.36 3.65
N LEU A 283 0.53 -8.80 4.13
CA LEU A 283 -0.81 -9.27 3.79
C LEU A 283 -1.26 -8.77 2.40
N TYR A 284 -0.76 -7.60 1.98
CA TYR A 284 -0.96 -7.06 0.64
C TYR A 284 -0.26 -7.91 -0.40
N ALA A 285 1.02 -8.23 -0.19
CA ALA A 285 1.78 -9.15 -1.03
C ALA A 285 1.23 -10.57 -1.00
N GLY A 286 0.53 -10.94 0.08
CA GLY A 286 -0.25 -12.17 0.20
C GLY A 286 -1.57 -12.15 -0.56
N GLY A 287 -2.03 -10.99 -1.03
CA GLY A 287 -3.30 -10.81 -1.73
C GLY A 287 -4.53 -10.93 -0.83
N TYR A 288 -4.40 -10.76 0.49
CA TYR A 288 -5.52 -10.81 1.44
C TYR A 288 -6.10 -9.44 1.79
N VAL A 289 -5.35 -8.38 1.49
CA VAL A 289 -5.79 -6.98 1.60
C VAL A 289 -5.38 -6.26 0.33
N THR A 290 -6.18 -5.29 -0.11
CA THR A 290 -5.83 -4.42 -1.25
C THR A 290 -5.97 -2.96 -0.83
N MET A 291 -5.13 -2.12 -1.40
CA MET A 291 -5.24 -0.68 -1.30
C MET A 291 -6.30 -0.20 -2.30
N GLU A 292 -7.15 0.73 -1.88
CA GLU A 292 -8.08 1.42 -2.76
C GLU A 292 -7.36 2.53 -3.54
N MET A 293 -8.10 3.38 -4.26
CA MET A 293 -7.51 4.48 -5.03
C MET A 293 -6.80 5.51 -4.13
N SER A 294 -7.17 5.59 -2.85
CA SER A 294 -6.44 6.36 -1.85
C SER A 294 -5.34 5.49 -1.21
N PRO A 295 -4.07 5.92 -1.19
CA PRO A 295 -2.96 5.12 -0.68
C PRO A 295 -3.05 4.80 0.82
N GLU A 296 -3.94 5.47 1.56
CA GLU A 296 -4.14 5.25 2.99
C GLU A 296 -5.35 4.35 3.28
N LEU A 297 -6.15 4.00 2.28
CA LEU A 297 -7.38 3.25 2.44
C LEU A 297 -7.19 1.80 1.96
N TYR A 298 -7.38 0.86 2.88
CA TYR A 298 -7.27 -0.58 2.65
C TYR A 298 -8.62 -1.25 2.79
N THR A 299 -8.83 -2.30 2.00
CA THR A 299 -10.06 -3.11 2.03
C THR A 299 -9.74 -4.60 1.94
N VAL A 300 -10.66 -5.42 2.46
CA VAL A 300 -10.56 -6.88 2.52
C VAL A 300 -11.86 -7.47 1.97
N ALA A 301 -11.73 -8.46 1.10
CA ALA A 301 -12.87 -9.19 0.54
C ALA A 301 -13.67 -9.94 1.61
N ASP A 302 -14.98 -10.05 1.44
CA ASP A 302 -15.88 -10.68 2.40
C ASP A 302 -15.64 -12.19 2.54
N ASP A 303 -15.25 -12.87 1.46
CA ASP A 303 -14.88 -14.28 1.50
C ASP A 303 -13.52 -14.51 2.18
N VAL A 304 -12.60 -13.54 2.14
CA VAL A 304 -11.38 -13.52 2.97
C VAL A 304 -11.74 -13.36 4.45
N LYS A 305 -12.63 -12.43 4.78
CA LYS A 305 -13.11 -12.24 6.17
C LYS A 305 -13.70 -13.52 6.73
N GLN A 306 -14.60 -14.16 6.00
CA GLN A 306 -15.23 -15.42 6.41
C GLN A 306 -14.20 -16.55 6.61
N ALA A 307 -13.26 -16.69 5.68
CA ALA A 307 -12.20 -17.71 5.79
C ALA A 307 -11.26 -17.43 6.98
N TYR A 308 -10.90 -16.16 7.23
CA TYR A 308 -10.10 -15.76 8.38
C TYR A 308 -10.81 -16.06 9.70
N GLU A 309 -12.08 -15.66 9.83
CA GLU A 309 -12.88 -15.94 11.04
C GLU A 309 -12.99 -17.45 11.33
N ALA A 310 -13.06 -18.28 10.29
CA ALA A 310 -13.09 -19.74 10.44
C ALA A 310 -11.78 -20.32 11.00
N ILE A 311 -10.63 -19.73 10.69
CA ILE A 311 -9.32 -20.21 11.17
C ILE A 311 -8.86 -19.52 12.46
N ASN A 312 -9.37 -18.31 12.77
CA ASN A 312 -8.95 -17.46 13.89
C ASN A 312 -9.46 -17.94 15.26
N THR A 313 -9.14 -19.20 15.59
CA THR A 313 -9.45 -19.85 16.87
C THR A 313 -8.41 -19.49 17.93
N GLU A 314 -8.74 -19.64 19.22
CA GLU A 314 -7.78 -19.43 20.32
C GLU A 314 -6.49 -20.26 20.15
N GLY A 315 -6.62 -21.48 19.63
CA GLY A 315 -5.48 -22.35 19.36
C GLY A 315 -4.57 -21.81 18.25
N PHE A 316 -5.18 -21.31 17.17
CA PHE A 316 -4.45 -20.65 16.08
C PHE A 316 -3.75 -19.39 16.57
N GLN A 317 -4.46 -18.52 17.32
CA GLN A 317 -3.90 -17.30 17.90
C GLN A 317 -2.70 -17.59 18.80
N ALA A 318 -2.75 -18.65 19.62
CA ALA A 318 -1.64 -19.04 20.49
C ALA A 318 -0.41 -19.52 19.69
N VAL A 319 -0.61 -20.29 18.61
CA VAL A 319 0.47 -20.75 17.74
C VAL A 319 1.06 -19.58 16.96
N ARG A 320 0.23 -18.80 16.26
CA ARG A 320 0.65 -17.61 15.51
C ARG A 320 1.37 -16.62 16.42
N GLY A 321 0.80 -16.27 17.57
CA GLY A 321 1.42 -15.34 18.51
C GLY A 321 2.79 -15.82 19.00
N ARG A 322 2.98 -17.15 19.18
CA ARG A 322 4.29 -17.71 19.51
C ARG A 322 5.28 -17.60 18.35
N ILE A 323 4.85 -17.86 17.12
CA ILE A 323 5.69 -17.73 15.91
C ILE A 323 6.04 -16.26 15.65
N SER A 324 5.05 -15.37 15.72
CA SER A 324 5.24 -13.92 15.66
C SER A 324 6.26 -13.47 16.69
N ARG A 325 6.10 -13.86 17.96
CA ARG A 325 7.05 -13.45 18.99
C ARG A 325 8.48 -13.93 18.68
N ILE A 326 8.68 -15.16 18.20
CA ILE A 326 10.02 -15.63 17.81
C ILE A 326 10.58 -14.82 16.65
N GLY A 327 9.76 -14.50 15.65
CA GLY A 327 10.15 -13.65 14.55
C GLY A 327 10.58 -12.26 15.01
N ASP A 328 9.98 -11.67 16.07
CA ASP A 328 10.32 -10.31 16.53
C ASP A 328 11.79 -10.23 16.92
N TYR A 329 12.25 -11.27 17.61
CA TYR A 329 13.65 -11.40 18.02
C TYR A 329 14.56 -11.69 16.82
N LEU A 330 14.10 -12.43 15.81
CA LEU A 330 14.88 -12.63 14.58
C LEU A 330 15.05 -11.32 13.80
N CYS A 331 13.97 -10.54 13.65
CA CYS A 331 13.98 -9.24 12.97
C CYS A 331 14.87 -8.24 13.71
N ALA A 332 14.69 -8.08 15.02
CA ALA A 332 15.51 -7.21 15.85
C ALA A 332 17.00 -7.61 15.82
N ALA A 333 17.29 -8.92 15.87
CA ALA A 333 18.65 -9.41 15.76
C ALA A 333 19.25 -9.18 14.35
N ASN A 334 18.45 -9.35 13.30
CA ASN A 334 18.88 -9.06 11.93
C ASN A 334 19.26 -7.59 11.78
N ALA A 335 18.38 -6.67 12.22
CA ALA A 335 18.61 -5.24 12.19
C ALA A 335 19.89 -4.81 12.96
N LEU A 336 20.15 -5.41 14.13
CA LEU A 336 21.31 -5.04 14.94
C LEU A 336 22.63 -5.66 14.48
N TYR A 337 22.59 -6.87 13.92
CA TYR A 337 23.81 -7.68 13.76
C TYR A 337 24.04 -8.21 12.36
N ALA A 338 23.00 -8.38 11.53
CA ALA A 338 22.97 -9.03 10.20
C ALA A 338 23.53 -10.48 10.14
N VAL A 339 24.35 -10.89 11.11
CA VAL A 339 24.94 -12.22 11.26
C VAL A 339 24.89 -12.58 12.75
N THR A 340 23.89 -13.36 13.11
CA THR A 340 23.51 -13.62 14.50
C THR A 340 23.67 -15.11 14.83
N PRO A 341 24.52 -15.49 15.81
CA PRO A 341 24.58 -16.86 16.29
C PRO A 341 23.23 -17.32 16.86
N VAL A 342 22.83 -18.56 16.58
CA VAL A 342 21.59 -19.16 17.14
C VAL A 342 21.54 -19.04 18.67
N SER A 343 22.67 -19.26 19.33
CA SER A 343 22.79 -19.14 20.79
C SER A 343 22.46 -17.74 21.32
N LEU A 344 22.75 -16.69 20.54
CA LEU A 344 22.48 -15.31 20.94
C LEU A 344 20.99 -14.99 20.84
N VAL A 345 20.30 -15.46 19.79
CA VAL A 345 18.83 -15.32 19.69
C VAL A 345 18.16 -15.99 20.89
N LEU A 346 18.60 -17.21 21.24
CA LEU A 346 18.11 -17.92 22.42
C LEU A 346 18.41 -17.16 23.72
N GLU A 347 19.59 -16.57 23.86
CA GLU A 347 19.96 -15.76 25.03
C GLU A 347 19.03 -14.55 25.19
N ILE A 348 18.85 -13.76 24.12
CA ILE A 348 18.03 -12.54 24.14
C ILE A 348 16.57 -12.91 24.43
N PHE A 349 16.01 -13.90 23.73
CA PHE A 349 14.65 -14.37 23.93
C PHE A 349 14.43 -14.86 25.37
N ASN A 350 15.30 -15.73 25.85
CA ASN A 350 15.18 -16.32 27.18
C ASN A 350 15.50 -15.35 28.31
N LYS A 351 16.01 -14.16 28.03
CA LYS A 351 16.18 -13.11 29.02
C LYS A 351 14.86 -12.46 29.42
N TYR A 352 13.97 -12.22 28.44
CA TYR A 352 12.75 -11.44 28.65
C TYR A 352 11.49 -12.30 28.70
N GLU A 353 11.42 -13.38 27.91
CA GLU A 353 10.20 -14.18 27.78
C GLU A 353 9.99 -15.14 28.94
N ALA A 354 8.73 -15.24 29.40
CA ALA A 354 8.35 -16.16 30.48
C ALA A 354 8.49 -17.63 30.04
N LYS A 355 7.93 -17.97 28.87
CA LYS A 355 8.07 -19.30 28.26
C LYS A 355 9.38 -19.36 27.45
N LYS A 356 10.36 -20.07 27.99
CA LYS A 356 11.68 -20.22 27.36
C LYS A 356 11.60 -20.92 26.01
N LEU A 357 12.45 -20.47 25.09
CA LEU A 357 12.63 -20.99 23.75
C LEU A 357 13.79 -21.98 23.74
N THR A 358 13.56 -23.14 23.14
CA THR A 358 14.61 -24.15 22.87
C THR A 358 15.17 -23.96 21.47
N GLU A 359 16.35 -24.51 21.21
CA GLU A 359 16.95 -24.50 19.86
C GLU A 359 16.07 -25.23 18.84
N GLU A 360 15.41 -26.32 19.25
CA GLU A 360 14.47 -27.08 18.42
C GLU A 360 13.23 -26.23 18.06
N GLU A 361 12.58 -25.60 19.05
CA GLU A 361 11.41 -24.73 18.81
C GLU A 361 11.79 -23.52 17.94
N LEU A 362 12.97 -22.92 18.16
CA LEU A 362 13.47 -21.84 17.31
C LEU A 362 13.70 -22.31 15.87
N THR A 363 14.27 -23.50 15.67
CA THR A 363 14.53 -24.06 14.34
C THR A 363 13.22 -24.33 13.59
N ASP A 364 12.21 -24.87 14.27
CA ASP A 364 10.91 -25.14 13.67
C ASP A 364 10.16 -23.83 13.34
N ALA A 365 10.16 -22.86 14.25
CA ALA A 365 9.58 -21.54 13.99
C ALA A 365 10.29 -20.83 12.83
N TYR A 366 11.62 -20.92 12.75
CA TYR A 366 12.40 -20.40 11.63
C TYR A 366 11.96 -21.02 10.30
N ARG A 367 11.79 -22.34 10.21
CA ARG A 367 11.36 -23.00 8.96
C ARG A 367 9.99 -22.51 8.49
N ILE A 368 9.07 -22.31 9.42
CA ILE A 368 7.73 -21.76 9.15
C ILE A 368 7.87 -20.34 8.60
N LEU A 369 8.57 -19.46 9.33
CA LEU A 369 8.76 -18.06 8.92
C LEU A 369 9.49 -17.93 7.58
N TYR A 370 10.58 -18.69 7.38
CA TYR A 370 11.40 -18.61 6.17
C TYR A 370 10.63 -19.00 4.90
N ALA A 371 9.64 -19.90 5.00
CA ALA A 371 8.83 -20.31 3.86
C ALA A 371 7.96 -19.15 3.33
N ALA A 372 7.48 -18.26 4.20
CA ALA A 372 6.58 -17.18 3.83
C ALA A 372 7.26 -15.79 3.77
N ARG A 373 8.23 -15.54 4.65
CA ARG A 373 8.99 -14.27 4.77
C ARG A 373 10.49 -14.54 5.03
N PRO A 374 11.28 -14.85 3.99
CA PRO A 374 12.70 -15.14 4.13
C PRO A 374 13.51 -13.86 4.45
N GLU A 375 13.61 -13.50 5.72
CA GLU A 375 14.44 -12.37 6.20
C GLU A 375 15.89 -12.80 6.50
N VAL A 376 16.08 -14.04 6.94
CA VAL A 376 17.39 -14.59 7.31
C VAL A 376 17.58 -16.01 6.79
N GLU A 377 18.80 -16.39 6.45
CA GLU A 377 19.21 -17.76 6.10
C GLU A 377 20.01 -18.38 7.26
N LEU A 378 19.70 -19.62 7.63
CA LEU A 378 20.45 -20.35 8.65
C LEU A 378 21.70 -21.02 8.04
N ILE A 379 22.87 -20.42 8.26
CA ILE A 379 24.16 -20.88 7.72
C ILE A 379 25.12 -21.18 8.89
N GLU A 380 25.58 -22.43 8.98
CA GLU A 380 26.58 -22.87 9.97
C GLU A 380 26.26 -22.42 11.42
N GLY A 381 24.99 -22.51 11.84
CA GLY A 381 24.55 -22.14 13.19
C GLY A 381 24.40 -20.62 13.41
N ARG A 382 24.29 -19.84 12.33
CA ARG A 382 24.03 -18.40 12.36
C ARG A 382 22.85 -18.05 11.47
N PHE A 383 21.98 -17.17 11.94
CA PHE A 383 21.02 -16.47 11.09
C PHE A 383 21.75 -15.33 10.39
N VAL A 384 21.80 -15.38 9.07
CA VAL A 384 22.46 -14.40 8.19
C VAL A 384 21.39 -13.67 7.42
N ASP A 385 21.46 -12.34 7.35
CA ASP A 385 20.60 -11.53 6.50
C ASP A 385 20.50 -12.11 5.07
N CYS A 386 19.27 -12.24 4.55
CA CYS A 386 19.02 -12.94 3.30
C CYS A 386 19.75 -12.29 2.10
N VAL A 387 19.82 -10.97 2.05
CA VAL A 387 20.51 -10.25 0.96
C VAL A 387 22.01 -10.54 1.01
N LEU A 388 22.61 -10.55 2.20
CA LEU A 388 24.03 -10.90 2.36
C LEU A 388 24.33 -12.37 2.04
N ALA A 389 23.41 -13.27 2.37
CA ALA A 389 23.51 -14.70 2.07
C ALA A 389 23.48 -14.94 0.55
N GLU A 390 22.49 -14.36 -0.14
CA GLU A 390 22.33 -14.43 -1.60
C GLU A 390 23.56 -13.88 -2.33
N GLN A 391 24.08 -12.74 -1.87
CA GLN A 391 25.28 -12.12 -2.43
C GLN A 391 26.59 -12.80 -2.02
N LYS A 392 26.54 -13.75 -1.08
CA LYS A 392 27.71 -14.44 -0.50
C LYS A 392 28.75 -13.47 0.07
N SER A 393 28.30 -12.37 0.64
CA SER A 393 29.13 -11.29 1.20
C SER A 393 29.20 -11.32 2.74
N TYR A 394 28.41 -12.19 3.39
CA TYR A 394 28.33 -12.26 4.85
C TYR A 394 29.66 -12.60 5.55
N ASP A 395 30.52 -13.43 4.93
CA ASP A 395 31.83 -13.77 5.50
C ASP A 395 32.75 -12.53 5.59
N GLU A 396 32.69 -11.64 4.59
CA GLU A 396 33.44 -10.40 4.62
C GLU A 396 32.92 -9.51 5.75
N LEU A 397 31.61 -9.31 5.85
CA LEU A 397 31.00 -8.53 6.92
C LEU A 397 31.37 -9.10 8.29
N TYR A 398 31.21 -10.41 8.49
CA TYR A 398 31.50 -11.08 9.75
C TYR A 398 32.98 -10.94 10.14
N SER A 399 33.90 -10.99 9.17
CA SER A 399 35.33 -10.76 9.41
C SER A 399 35.66 -9.32 9.78
N ARG A 400 34.85 -8.36 9.31
CA ARG A 400 34.99 -6.92 9.59
C ARG A 400 34.30 -6.50 10.89
N GLN A 401 33.33 -7.28 11.37
CA GLN A 401 32.69 -7.03 12.65
C GLN A 401 33.73 -7.02 13.76
N ARG A 402 33.63 -6.03 14.64
CA ARG A 402 34.55 -5.91 15.76
C ARG A 402 34.42 -7.12 16.68
N ASN A 403 35.55 -7.60 17.18
CA ASN A 403 35.57 -8.68 18.16
C ASN A 403 35.24 -8.16 19.57
N VAL A 404 33.99 -7.74 19.74
CA VAL A 404 33.42 -7.24 21.00
C VAL A 404 32.19 -8.07 21.37
N PRO A 405 31.72 -8.04 22.63
CA PRO A 405 30.42 -8.63 22.97
C PRO A 405 29.30 -8.08 22.08
N TYR A 406 28.18 -8.79 21.99
CA TYR A 406 27.00 -8.26 21.34
C TYR A 406 26.28 -7.29 22.27
N TYR A 407 25.81 -6.16 21.74
CA TYR A 407 24.84 -5.32 22.43
C TYR A 407 23.57 -6.15 22.66
N ILE A 408 22.97 -6.11 23.85
CA ILE A 408 21.72 -6.81 24.13
C ILE A 408 20.60 -5.76 24.25
N PRO A 409 19.68 -5.66 23.27
CA PRO A 409 18.58 -4.69 23.33
C PRO A 409 17.64 -5.01 24.50
N ASN A 410 16.98 -3.98 25.00
CA ASN A 410 15.89 -4.17 25.94
C ASN A 410 14.58 -4.56 25.24
N GLN A 411 13.58 -4.99 26.00
CA GLN A 411 12.33 -5.52 25.44
C GLN A 411 11.57 -4.48 24.57
N GLN A 412 11.54 -3.21 24.96
CA GLN A 412 10.87 -2.16 24.18
C GLN A 412 11.59 -1.89 22.85
N GLU A 413 12.92 -1.95 22.84
CA GLU A 413 13.69 -1.83 21.59
C GLU A 413 13.39 -2.99 20.64
N ILE A 414 13.23 -4.22 21.15
CA ILE A 414 12.90 -5.40 20.34
C ILE A 414 11.52 -5.25 19.70
N GLU A 415 10.52 -4.92 20.51
CA GLU A 415 9.13 -4.70 20.06
C GLU A 415 9.08 -3.58 19.01
N TRP A 416 9.72 -2.44 19.30
CA TRP A 416 9.72 -1.32 18.38
C TRP A 416 10.42 -1.62 17.05
N MET A 417 11.60 -2.26 17.09
CA MET A 417 12.33 -2.62 15.88
C MET A 417 11.56 -3.63 15.03
N ALA A 418 10.89 -4.60 15.65
CA ALA A 418 10.11 -5.59 14.92
C ALA A 418 8.97 -4.96 14.11
N ASP A 419 8.28 -3.96 14.69
CA ASP A 419 7.14 -3.27 14.06
C ASP A 419 7.54 -2.13 13.11
N ASN A 420 8.83 -1.75 13.09
CA ASN A 420 9.34 -0.59 12.35
C ASN A 420 10.60 -0.90 11.53
N GLY A 421 10.77 -2.14 11.05
CA GLY A 421 11.87 -2.49 10.14
C GLY A 421 13.28 -2.23 10.71
N GLY A 422 13.47 -2.37 12.03
CA GLY A 422 14.75 -2.11 12.70
C GLY A 422 15.00 -0.65 13.07
N PHE A 423 14.09 0.26 12.75
CA PHE A 423 14.20 1.69 13.07
C PHE A 423 14.19 1.97 14.58
N LEU A 424 14.99 2.93 15.05
CA LEU A 424 15.02 3.40 16.44
C LEU A 424 15.16 4.92 16.49
N MET A 425 14.14 5.61 16.99
CA MET A 425 14.18 7.07 17.10
C MET A 425 15.10 7.51 18.25
N SER A 426 16.28 8.07 17.90
CA SER A 426 17.18 8.71 18.86
C SER A 426 16.88 10.21 18.99
N ARG A 427 17.41 10.83 20.05
CA ARG A 427 17.34 12.28 20.23
C ARG A 427 18.01 13.03 19.07
N GLU A 428 19.17 12.52 18.63
CA GLU A 428 19.95 13.10 17.54
C GLU A 428 19.20 12.97 16.21
N LEU A 429 18.52 11.85 15.97
CA LEU A 429 17.70 11.63 14.79
C LEU A 429 16.45 12.53 14.77
N GLN A 430 15.81 12.73 15.94
CA GLN A 430 14.73 13.70 16.10
C GLN A 430 15.19 15.13 15.80
N GLN A 431 16.37 15.53 16.31
CA GLN A 431 16.96 16.84 16.03
C GLN A 431 17.30 17.03 14.55
N PHE A 432 17.77 15.96 13.91
CA PHE A 432 18.01 15.95 12.47
C PHE A 432 16.71 16.14 11.68
N GLY A 433 15.62 15.46 12.07
CA GLY A 433 14.29 15.68 11.49
C GLY A 433 13.82 17.14 11.62
N GLU A 434 13.97 17.75 12.81
CA GLU A 434 13.64 19.16 13.00
C GLU A 434 14.44 20.11 12.10
N PHE A 435 15.71 19.77 11.83
CA PHE A 435 16.55 20.53 10.91
C PHE A 435 16.11 20.38 9.46
N LEU A 436 15.70 19.19 9.04
CA LEU A 436 15.13 19.00 7.69
C LEU A 436 13.88 19.85 7.51
N ILE A 437 12.98 19.89 8.50
CA ILE A 437 11.76 20.70 8.48
C ILE A 437 12.10 22.20 8.46
N LYS A 438 12.75 22.69 9.53
CA LYS A 438 12.94 24.13 9.77
C LYS A 438 14.06 24.73 8.95
N GLY A 439 15.08 23.94 8.64
CA GLY A 439 16.31 24.37 7.97
C GLY A 439 16.27 24.20 6.46
N LEU A 440 15.67 23.10 5.97
CA LEU A 440 15.63 22.78 4.53
C LEU A 440 14.23 22.82 3.91
N GLY A 441 13.19 23.06 4.72
CA GLY A 441 11.81 23.17 4.24
C GLY A 441 11.23 21.84 3.75
N VAL A 442 11.71 20.72 4.30
CA VAL A 442 11.14 19.39 4.04
C VAL A 442 9.78 19.31 4.72
N GLY A 443 8.79 18.76 4.01
CA GLY A 443 7.45 18.58 4.56
C GLY A 443 7.44 17.52 5.66
N ASP A 444 6.67 17.76 6.72
CA ASP A 444 6.59 16.91 7.91
C ASP A 444 6.22 15.45 7.55
N GLU A 445 5.42 15.26 6.49
CA GLU A 445 4.96 13.96 5.99
C GLU A 445 6.08 13.05 5.47
N ARG A 446 7.18 13.64 4.97
CA ARG A 446 8.32 12.89 4.41
C ARG A 446 9.39 12.54 5.44
N ILE A 447 9.38 13.20 6.60
CA ILE A 447 10.42 13.06 7.62
C ILE A 447 10.59 11.61 8.11
N PRO A 448 9.53 10.84 8.42
CA PRO A 448 9.69 9.47 8.89
C PRO A 448 10.51 8.60 7.93
N TYR A 449 10.27 8.70 6.61
CA TYR A 449 10.97 7.95 5.56
C TYR A 449 12.44 8.33 5.48
N ILE A 450 12.70 9.63 5.39
CA ILE A 450 14.06 10.14 5.34
C ILE A 450 14.86 9.66 6.56
N LEU A 451 14.28 9.73 7.75
CA LEU A 451 14.96 9.30 8.96
C LEU A 451 15.21 7.79 8.98
N ARG A 452 14.26 6.97 8.51
CA ARG A 452 14.42 5.51 8.37
C ARG A 452 15.56 5.17 7.42
N ASP A 453 15.58 5.74 6.23
CA ASP A 453 16.59 5.44 5.20
C ASP A 453 17.98 5.94 5.59
N VAL A 454 18.06 7.15 6.16
CA VAL A 454 19.30 7.68 6.71
C VAL A 454 19.85 6.78 7.82
N GLN A 455 18.99 6.35 8.75
CA GLN A 455 19.42 5.45 9.82
C GLN A 455 19.87 4.10 9.27
N SER A 456 19.13 3.53 8.31
CA SER A 456 19.45 2.27 7.65
C SER A 456 20.83 2.34 6.98
N ALA A 457 21.07 3.36 6.15
CA ALA A 457 22.35 3.59 5.48
C ALA A 457 23.52 3.75 6.48
N ILE A 458 23.32 4.52 7.55
CA ILE A 458 24.33 4.70 8.60
C ILE A 458 24.61 3.37 9.33
N SER A 459 23.57 2.59 9.64
CA SER A 459 23.69 1.37 10.47
C SER A 459 24.59 0.30 9.85
N VAL A 460 24.55 0.17 8.51
CA VAL A 460 25.39 -0.75 7.73
C VAL A 460 26.80 -0.19 7.46
N GLY A 461 27.04 1.07 7.82
CA GLY A 461 28.34 1.73 7.67
C GLY A 461 28.62 2.23 6.26
N SER A 462 27.60 2.74 5.57
CA SER A 462 27.75 3.50 4.32
C SER A 462 28.64 4.73 4.51
N ASP A 463 28.95 5.47 3.45
CA ASP A 463 29.66 6.73 3.57
C ASP A 463 28.71 7.94 3.53
N LEU A 464 29.25 9.12 3.81
CA LEU A 464 28.46 10.36 3.83
C LEU A 464 27.85 10.68 2.47
N GLN A 465 28.50 10.27 1.36
CA GLN A 465 27.97 10.54 0.03
C GLN A 465 26.70 9.72 -0.20
N THR A 466 26.69 8.44 0.19
CA THR A 466 25.47 7.62 0.12
C THR A 466 24.31 8.28 0.87
N VAL A 467 24.54 8.79 2.09
CA VAL A 467 23.50 9.46 2.87
C VAL A 467 23.00 10.74 2.18
N VAL A 468 23.88 11.48 1.51
CA VAL A 468 23.48 12.65 0.70
C VAL A 468 22.65 12.22 -0.51
N ASP A 469 23.07 11.16 -1.20
CA ASP A 469 22.37 10.62 -2.36
C ASP A 469 20.93 10.19 -1.97
N GLU A 470 20.75 9.54 -0.81
CA GLU A 470 19.42 9.20 -0.27
C GLU A 470 18.56 10.45 -0.06
N LEU A 471 19.12 11.50 0.55
CA LEU A 471 18.39 12.77 0.75
C LEU A 471 17.99 13.43 -0.58
N GLU A 472 18.82 13.34 -1.60
CA GLU A 472 18.52 13.86 -2.94
C GLU A 472 17.33 13.13 -3.58
N THR A 473 17.15 11.83 -3.34
CA THR A 473 15.96 11.08 -3.83
C THR A 473 14.65 11.66 -3.29
N TYR A 474 14.67 12.21 -2.07
CA TYR A 474 13.54 12.89 -1.45
C TYR A 474 13.41 14.37 -1.86
N GLY A 475 14.24 14.84 -2.80
CA GLY A 475 14.26 16.22 -3.26
C GLY A 475 14.85 17.21 -2.25
N VAL A 476 15.65 16.73 -1.28
CA VAL A 476 16.38 17.59 -0.34
C VAL A 476 17.63 18.11 -1.02
N ILE A 477 17.67 19.42 -1.30
CA ILE A 477 18.77 20.06 -2.03
C ILE A 477 19.44 21.10 -1.14
N PHE A 478 20.76 20.96 -0.95
CA PHE A 478 21.59 21.95 -0.26
C PHE A 478 21.91 23.12 -1.19
N ARG A 479 21.46 24.33 -0.82
CA ARG A 479 21.56 25.56 -1.64
C ARG A 479 22.83 26.36 -1.39
N GLY A 480 23.59 26.00 -0.36
CA GLY A 480 24.84 26.69 -0.02
C GLY A 480 25.72 25.94 0.96
N GLN A 481 26.96 26.42 1.10
CA GLN A 481 27.97 25.81 1.95
C GLN A 481 27.57 25.79 3.44
N GLU A 482 26.85 26.80 3.91
CA GLU A 482 26.39 26.88 5.31
C GLU A 482 25.41 25.74 5.68
N GLU A 483 24.49 25.40 4.76
CA GLU A 483 23.55 24.30 4.95
C GLU A 483 24.27 22.96 4.99
N LEU A 484 25.25 22.77 4.09
CA LEU A 484 26.07 21.56 4.03
C LEU A 484 26.92 21.39 5.31
N GLU A 485 27.48 22.47 5.85
CA GLU A 485 28.25 22.44 7.09
C GLU A 485 27.36 22.07 8.29
N LYS A 486 26.15 22.65 8.39
CA LYS A 486 25.17 22.31 9.44
C LYS A 486 24.70 20.86 9.32
N PHE A 487 24.39 20.42 8.10
CA PHE A 487 24.05 19.03 7.80
C PHE A 487 25.15 18.08 8.27
N THR A 488 26.40 18.34 7.87
CA THR A 488 27.55 17.49 8.21
C THR A 488 27.73 17.38 9.72
N SER A 489 27.51 18.47 10.47
CA SER A 489 27.56 18.42 11.93
C SER A 489 26.47 17.52 12.51
N GLN A 490 25.21 17.70 12.09
CA GLN A 490 24.09 16.96 12.66
C GLN A 490 24.13 15.48 12.28
N ILE A 491 24.47 15.17 11.02
CA ILE A 491 24.52 13.78 10.57
C ILE A 491 25.65 13.01 11.27
N MET A 492 26.74 13.68 11.67
CA MET A 492 27.78 13.06 12.49
C MET A 492 27.29 12.74 13.91
N ASP A 493 26.42 13.56 14.50
CA ASP A 493 25.79 13.26 15.80
C ASP A 493 24.83 12.08 15.70
N VAL A 494 24.02 12.04 14.63
CA VAL A 494 23.20 10.86 14.28
C VAL A 494 24.10 9.63 14.13
N TRP A 495 25.19 9.73 13.36
CA TRP A 495 26.12 8.62 13.14
C TRP A 495 26.68 8.04 14.44
N ASN A 496 27.09 8.92 15.35
CA ASN A 496 27.70 8.52 16.62
C ASN A 496 26.68 7.90 17.61
N SER A 497 25.39 8.14 17.40
CA SER A 497 24.28 7.63 18.22
C SER A 497 23.52 6.46 17.58
N THR A 498 23.72 6.18 16.29
CA THR A 498 23.11 5.04 15.61
C THR A 498 23.77 3.71 15.96
N ARG A 499 22.96 2.66 16.13
CA ARG A 499 23.37 1.27 16.35
C ARG A 499 24.03 0.74 15.07
N MET A 500 25.25 0.18 15.17
CA MET A 500 26.02 -0.23 13.99
C MET A 500 26.16 -1.74 13.90
N VAL A 501 25.86 -2.30 12.72
CA VAL A 501 26.06 -3.74 12.41
C VAL A 501 27.54 -4.14 12.59
N LEU A 502 28.47 -3.29 12.13
CA LEU A 502 29.93 -3.52 12.27
C LEU A 502 30.40 -3.54 13.74
N ASN A 503 29.64 -2.95 14.66
CA ASN A 503 29.96 -2.92 16.08
C ASN A 503 29.08 -3.89 16.90
N ARG A 504 28.44 -4.88 16.25
CA ARG A 504 27.54 -5.85 16.90
C ARG A 504 26.43 -5.16 17.72
N GLY A 505 25.81 -4.14 17.13
CA GLY A 505 24.69 -3.39 17.71
C GLY A 505 25.10 -2.28 18.68
N TYR A 506 26.39 -2.03 18.93
CA TYR A 506 26.80 -0.85 19.71
C TYR A 506 26.87 0.42 18.85
N THR A 507 26.55 1.56 19.45
CA THR A 507 26.77 2.86 18.81
C THR A 507 28.26 3.22 18.85
N PRO A 508 28.78 4.04 17.91
CA PRO A 508 30.17 4.51 18.00
C PRO A 508 30.49 5.22 19.33
N HIS A 509 29.53 5.96 19.90
CA HIS A 509 29.68 6.59 21.20
C HIS A 509 29.86 5.56 22.33
N GLU A 510 29.02 4.53 22.39
CA GLU A 510 29.13 3.48 23.41
C GLU A 510 30.42 2.66 23.26
N MET A 511 30.88 2.43 22.03
CA MET A 511 32.16 1.77 21.77
C MET A 511 33.32 2.49 22.46
N VAL A 512 33.31 3.83 22.43
CA VAL A 512 34.31 4.66 23.12
C VAL A 512 34.10 4.61 24.63
N THR A 513 32.88 4.85 25.10
CA THR A 513 32.55 4.94 26.53
C THR A 513 32.79 3.62 27.27
N ARG A 514 32.59 2.47 26.60
CA ARG A 514 32.85 1.13 27.16
C ARG A 514 34.30 0.67 26.99
N GLY A 515 35.17 1.47 26.37
CA GLY A 515 36.58 1.14 26.15
C GLY A 515 36.82 0.09 25.06
N PHE A 516 35.81 -0.26 24.26
CA PHE A 516 35.93 -1.19 23.14
C PHE A 516 36.69 -0.61 21.95
N SER A 517 36.85 0.72 21.90
CA SER A 517 37.59 1.42 20.86
C SER A 517 39.10 1.14 20.82
N GLN A 518 39.67 0.46 21.84
CA GLN A 518 41.08 0.03 21.85
C GLN A 518 41.25 -1.47 21.62
N ALA A 519 40.98 -1.92 20.40
CA ALA A 519 41.65 -3.06 19.77
C ALA A 519 41.42 -3.05 18.25
N ALA A 520 41.69 -1.91 17.61
CA ALA A 520 42.12 -1.93 16.22
C ALA A 520 43.53 -1.33 16.24
N GLU A 521 44.54 -2.17 16.02
CA GLU A 521 45.85 -1.65 15.61
C GLU A 521 45.58 -0.62 14.52
N SER A 522 46.17 0.57 14.70
CA SER A 522 46.14 1.61 13.69
C SER A 522 46.33 0.95 12.34
N ARG A 523 45.41 1.23 11.41
CA ARG A 523 45.63 0.95 9.99
C ARG A 523 47.06 1.39 9.73
N ARG A 524 48.01 0.44 9.61
CA ARG A 524 49.31 0.76 9.07
C ARG A 524 48.96 1.31 7.71
N ASN A 525 49.15 2.61 7.52
CA ASN A 525 49.16 3.21 6.21
C ASN A 525 50.07 2.30 5.38
N VAL A 526 49.48 1.47 4.53
CA VAL A 526 50.23 0.73 3.53
C VAL A 526 50.67 1.84 2.60
N GLN A 527 51.86 2.37 2.87
CA GLN A 527 52.49 3.41 2.08
C GLN A 527 52.46 2.91 0.64
N LYS A 528 51.74 3.61 -0.25
CA LYS A 528 51.65 3.24 -1.67
C LYS A 528 53.09 3.18 -2.20
N ILE A 529 53.56 1.98 -2.53
CA ILE A 529 54.89 1.76 -3.11
C ILE A 529 54.77 2.00 -4.61
N TYR A 530 55.37 3.08 -5.11
CA TYR A 530 55.36 3.42 -6.51
C TYR A 530 56.41 2.61 -7.29
N PRO A 531 56.26 2.42 -8.61
CA PRO A 531 57.16 1.58 -9.43
C PRO A 531 58.66 1.88 -9.28
N ASN A 532 59.02 3.13 -8.96
CA ASN A 532 60.40 3.57 -8.83
C ASN A 532 60.94 3.58 -7.38
N ASP A 533 60.10 3.30 -6.38
CA ASP A 533 60.48 3.32 -4.97
C ASP A 533 61.39 2.14 -4.62
N PRO A 534 62.21 2.24 -3.56
CA PRO A 534 62.97 1.11 -3.03
C PRO A 534 62.06 -0.06 -2.67
N CYS A 535 62.42 -1.27 -3.10
CA CYS A 535 61.59 -2.44 -2.89
C CYS A 535 61.55 -2.83 -1.39
N PRO A 536 60.37 -3.07 -0.80
CA PRO A 536 60.23 -3.32 0.65
C PRO A 536 60.90 -4.60 1.14
N CYS A 537 61.23 -5.53 0.24
CA CYS A 537 61.92 -6.77 0.58
C CYS A 537 63.42 -6.60 0.92
N GLY A 538 63.92 -5.35 0.95
CA GLY A 538 65.31 -5.06 1.30
C GLY A 538 66.33 -5.40 0.21
N SER A 539 65.88 -5.73 -1.01
CA SER A 539 66.76 -6.17 -2.11
C SER A 539 67.67 -5.07 -2.70
N GLY A 540 67.50 -3.81 -2.27
CA GLY A 540 68.21 -2.65 -2.81
C GLY A 540 67.80 -2.24 -4.23
N LYS A 541 66.81 -2.91 -4.84
CA LYS A 541 66.30 -2.63 -6.20
C LYS A 541 65.02 -1.79 -6.15
N LYS A 542 64.70 -1.09 -7.25
CA LYS A 542 63.40 -0.41 -7.44
C LYS A 542 62.26 -1.43 -7.53
N TYR A 543 61.08 -1.11 -6.98
CA TYR A 543 59.92 -2.02 -6.87
C TYR A 543 59.53 -2.67 -8.20
N LYS A 544 59.46 -1.92 -9.31
CA LYS A 544 59.14 -2.44 -10.66
C LYS A 544 60.16 -3.43 -11.24
N LYS A 545 61.38 -3.46 -10.70
CA LYS A 545 62.46 -4.37 -11.12
C LYS A 545 62.60 -5.57 -10.16
N CYS A 546 61.76 -5.67 -9.12
CA CYS A 546 61.78 -6.71 -8.10
C CYS A 546 60.37 -7.28 -7.85
N CYS A 547 59.74 -7.01 -6.71
CA CYS A 547 58.44 -7.59 -6.35
C CYS A 547 57.29 -7.12 -7.26
N GLY A 548 57.40 -5.93 -7.87
CA GLY A 548 56.43 -5.41 -8.85
C GLY A 548 56.60 -5.95 -10.26
N LYS A 549 57.48 -6.94 -10.50
CA LYS A 549 57.75 -7.52 -11.83
C LYS A 549 56.80 -8.68 -12.19
N LYS A 550 55.94 -9.10 -11.26
CA LYS A 550 54.99 -10.22 -11.38
C LYS A 550 53.51 -9.79 -11.20
N ARG A 551 53.21 -8.50 -11.36
CA ARG A 551 51.84 -7.99 -11.45
C ARG A 551 51.55 -7.53 -12.86
#